data_AF-A0A7C7JRY9-F1
#
_entry.id   AF-A0A7C7JRY9-F1
#
_cell.length_a   1.000
_cell.length_b   1.000
_cell.length_c   1.000
_cell.angle_alpha   90.00
_cell.angle_beta   90.00
_cell.angle_gamma   90.00
#
_symmetry.space_group_name_H-M   'P 1'
#
loop_
_entity.id
_entity.type
_entity.pdbx_description
1 polymer ?
#
loop_
_entity_poly.entity_id
_entity_poly.type
_entity_poly.pdbx_seq_one_letter_code
_entity_poly.pdbx_strand_id
1 'polypeptide(L)' 'MKRTLALVVLIAAGVVAIVTGPGAQENVAEIAQVKDNLYVITGGGGNTAAFVTENGVVVVDTKV' A
#
# COMPACT_ATOMS: atom_id res chain seq x y z
N MET A 1 28.11 -6.03 -32.12
CA MET A 1 26.95 -6.92 -32.35
C MET A 1 26.56 -7.70 -31.09
N LYS A 2 27.42 -8.55 -30.51
CA LYS A 2 27.10 -9.33 -29.29
C LYS A 2 26.64 -8.47 -28.10
N ARG A 3 27.31 -7.34 -27.86
CA ARG A 3 26.97 -6.37 -26.80
C ARG A 3 25.63 -5.67 -27.05
N THR A 4 25.37 -5.28 -28.31
CA THR A 4 24.11 -4.64 -28.71
C THR A 4 22.93 -5.59 -28.54
N LEU A 5 23.10 -6.86 -28.94
CA LEU A 5 22.07 -7.90 -28.78
C LEU A 5 21.77 -8.14 -27.28
N ALA A 6 22.81 -8.24 -26.46
CA ALA A 6 22.66 -8.38 -25.02
C ALA A 6 21.90 -7.20 -24.39
N LEU A 7 22.20 -5.96 -24.82
CA LEU A 7 21.54 -4.77 -24.31
C LEU A 7 20.04 -4.75 -24.65
N VAL A 8 19.69 -5.11 -25.89
CA VAL A 8 18.29 -5.18 -26.34
C VAL A 8 17.51 -6.21 -25.55
N VAL A 9 18.09 -7.40 -25.32
CA VAL A 9 17.46 -8.45 -24.51
C VAL A 9 17.25 -7.98 -23.07
N LEU A 10 18.23 -7.28 -22.49
CA LEU A 10 18.17 -6.81 -21.11
C LEU A 10 17.10 -5.72 -20.93
N ILE A 11 16.98 -4.80 -21.91
CA ILE A 11 15.91 -3.80 -21.94
C ILE A 11 14.55 -4.48 -22.12
N ALA A 12 14.42 -5.41 -23.06
CA ALA A 12 13.16 -6.12 -23.29
C ALA A 12 12.72 -6.90 -22.03
N ALA A 13 13.65 -7.57 -21.36
CA ALA A 13 13.38 -8.26 -20.09
C ALA A 13 12.99 -7.28 -18.98
N GLY A 14 13.64 -6.11 -18.89
CA GLY A 14 13.28 -5.06 -17.94
C GLY A 14 11.88 -4.50 -18.18
N VAL A 15 11.49 -4.27 -19.44
CA VAL A 15 10.14 -3.84 -19.80
C VAL A 15 9.12 -4.90 -19.41
N VAL A 16 9.37 -6.17 -19.74
CA VAL A 16 8.49 -7.27 -19.34
C VAL A 16 8.32 -7.31 -17.82
N ALA A 17 9.42 -7.20 -17.06
CA ALA A 17 9.39 -7.22 -15.60
C ALA A 17 8.57 -6.07 -14.98
N ILE A 18 8.57 -4.87 -15.59
CA ILE A 18 7.75 -3.74 -15.13
C ILE A 18 6.27 -3.99 -15.42
N VAL A 19 5.95 -4.50 -16.62
CA VAL A 19 4.56 -4.69 -17.07
C VAL A 19 3.89 -5.88 -16.38
N THR A 20 4.64 -6.94 -16.08
CA THR A 20 4.15 -8.13 -15.38
C THR A 20 4.44 -8.14 -13.89
N GLY A 21 5.10 -7.10 -13.37
CA GLY A 21 5.35 -6.96 -11.95
C GLY A 21 4.03 -6.83 -11.18
N PRO A 22 3.98 -7.23 -9.90
CA PRO A 22 2.83 -6.91 -9.07
C PRO A 22 2.60 -5.41 -9.11
N GLY A 23 1.42 -4.98 -9.54
CA GLY A 23 1.05 -3.57 -9.53
C GLY A 23 1.25 -3.00 -8.14
N ALA A 24 1.59 -1.70 -8.05
CA ALA A 24 1.61 -1.02 -6.76
C ALA A 24 0.26 -1.29 -6.08
N GLN A 25 0.27 -2.06 -4.98
CA GLN A 25 -0.95 -2.41 -4.29
C GLN A 25 -1.60 -1.10 -3.89
N GLU A 26 -2.81 -0.88 -4.42
CA GLU A 26 -3.58 0.33 -4.16
C GLU A 26 -3.65 0.45 -2.64
N ASN A 27 -3.04 1.52 -2.12
CA ASN A 27 -2.93 1.74 -0.69
C ASN A 27 -4.25 2.34 -0.19
N VAL A 28 -5.36 1.68 -0.53
CA VAL A 28 -6.69 2.10 -0.11
C VAL A 28 -6.76 1.84 1.38
N ALA A 29 -7.03 2.90 2.14
CA ALA A 29 -7.30 2.76 3.55
C ALA A 29 -8.61 1.99 3.72
N GLU A 30 -8.54 0.79 4.31
CA GLU A 30 -9.73 0.02 4.65
C GLU A 30 -10.18 0.40 6.05
N ILE A 31 -11.50 0.57 6.25
CA ILE A 31 -12.07 0.92 7.55
C ILE A 31 -12.89 -0.26 8.04
N ALA A 32 -12.47 -0.83 9.17
CA ALA A 32 -13.20 -1.89 9.86
C ALA A 32 -13.76 -1.36 11.19
N GLN A 33 -15.05 -1.57 11.43
CA GLN A 33 -15.64 -1.36 12.75
C GLN A 33 -15.26 -2.54 13.65
N VAL A 34 -14.52 -2.26 14.73
CA VAL A 34 -14.08 -3.31 15.66
C VAL A 34 -15.11 -3.53 16.74
N LYS A 35 -15.66 -2.45 17.29
CA LYS A 35 -16.69 -2.49 18.34
C LYS A 35 -17.34 -1.12 18.51
N ASP A 36 -18.66 -1.06 18.58
CA ASP A 36 -19.41 0.17 18.88
C ASP A 36 -18.93 1.37 18.06
N ASN A 37 -18.24 2.31 18.69
CA ASN A 37 -17.69 3.54 18.14
C ASN A 37 -16.16 3.48 17.91
N LEU A 38 -15.56 2.29 17.93
CA LEU A 38 -14.15 2.04 17.66
C LEU A 38 -13.96 1.43 16.26
N TYR A 39 -13.08 2.07 15.49
CA TYR A 39 -12.73 1.69 14.13
C TYR A 39 -11.22 1.50 14.01
N VAL A 40 -10.80 0.59 13.15
CA VAL A 40 -9.41 0.45 12.71
C VAL A 40 -9.36 0.77 11.23
N ILE A 41 -8.43 1.66 10.90
CA ILE A 41 -8.07 2.07 9.55
C ILE A 41 -6.77 1.35 9.24
N THR A 42 -6.77 0.45 8.27
CA THR A 42 -5.59 -0.27 7.81
C THR A 42 -5.13 0.27 6.48
N GLY A 43 -3.82 0.26 6.25
CA GLY A 43 -3.20 0.66 5.00
C GLY A 43 -1.72 0.27 5.01
N GLY A 44 -1.04 0.45 3.89
CA GLY A 44 0.38 0.15 3.74
C GLY A 44 1.32 1.06 4.52
N GLY A 45 0.81 2.11 5.18
CA GLY A 45 1.57 3.01 6.06
C GLY A 45 1.55 2.65 7.54
N GLY A 46 0.78 1.62 7.95
CA GLY A 46 0.53 1.30 9.36
C GLY A 46 -0.95 1.35 9.71
N ASN A 47 -1.27 0.97 10.96
CA ASN A 47 -2.66 0.95 11.43
C ASN A 47 -2.95 2.22 12.24
N THR A 48 -4.15 2.76 12.07
CA THR A 48 -4.66 3.85 12.88
C THR A 48 -6.00 3.44 13.50
N ALA A 49 -6.15 3.57 14.81
CA ALA A 49 -7.44 3.42 15.48
C ALA A 49 -8.14 4.78 15.61
N ALA A 50 -9.44 4.80 15.35
CA ALA A 50 -10.31 5.96 15.56
C ALA A 50 -11.44 5.60 16.52
N PHE A 51 -11.49 6.27 17.66
CA PHE A 51 -12.58 6.13 18.63
C PHE A 51 -13.45 7.39 18.63
N VAL A 52 -14.69 7.25 18.16
CA VAL A 52 -15.61 8.37 17.93
C VAL A 52 -16.46 8.61 19.18
N THR A 53 -16.31 9.77 19.81
CA THR A 53 -17.10 10.19 20.97
C THR A 53 -18.12 11.25 20.59
N GLU A 54 -19.05 11.59 21.48
CA GLU A 54 -20.04 12.65 21.25
C GLU A 54 -19.41 14.01 20.91
N ASN A 55 -18.24 14.32 21.49
CA ASN A 55 -17.60 15.63 21.39
C ASN A 55 -16.34 15.64 20.53
N GLY A 56 -15.99 14.53 19.88
CA GLY A 56 -14.78 14.45 19.07
C GLY A 56 -14.28 13.04 18.81
N VAL A 57 -13.12 12.93 18.16
CA VAL A 57 -12.51 11.65 17.79
C VAL A 57 -11.12 11.54 18.42
N VAL A 58 -10.86 10.43 19.12
CA VAL A 58 -9.52 10.07 19.58
C VAL A 58 -8.87 9.23 18.48
N VAL A 59 -7.72 9.69 17.99
CA VAL A 59 -6.94 9.00 16.96
C VAL A 59 -5.67 8.44 17.59
N VAL A 60 -5.44 7.14 17.45
CA VAL A 60 -4.24 6.45 17.92
C VAL A 60 -3.54 5.86 16.71
N ASP A 61 -2.42 6.46 16.33
CA ASP A 61 -1.60 6.01 15.20
C ASP A 61 -0.42 5.19 15.69
N THR A 62 -0.17 4.03 15.05
CA THR A 62 1.07 3.29 15.29
C THR A 62 2.12 3.75 14.30
N LYS A 63 3.19 4.35 14.80
CA LYS A 63 4.41 4.52 14.01
C LYS A 63 5.17 3.19 13.99
N VAL A 64 5.45 2.67 12.80
CA VAL A 64 6.37 1.53 12.60
C VAL A 64 7.78 2.06 12.37
#